data_AF-A0A6M1R4N4-F1
#
_entry.id   AF-A0A6M1R4N4-F1
#
_cell.length_a   1.000
_cell.length_b   1.000
_cell.length_c   1.000
_cell.angle_alpha   90.00
_cell.angle_beta   90.00
_cell.angle_gamma   90.00
#
_symmetry.space_group_name_H-M   'P 1'
#
loop_
_entity.id
_entity.type
_entity.pdbx_description
1 polymer ?
#
loop_
_entity_poly.entity_id
_entity_poly.type
_entity_poly.pdbx_seq_one_letter_code
_entity_poly.pdbx_strand_id
1 'polypeptide(L)'
;MDGMSDPVTVTIARRVSVERRDEMVAWMQAGIRLASEFPGFLGAGWVRPAPDSDQWHLLYRFDSHETLGRWDNSRQRGWWLGAGEPFVEETRIERRTGIEGWFDPPSTYDVEQVSGVATAPPRWKQTITIFLMFYPVSLLANWLLGPLVDGWALPLKVLGVMAVTLPFMTYFGLPWITRNMEWFLHGRPAPWRR
;
A
#
# COMPACT_ATOMS: atom_id res chain seq x y z
N MET A 1 -28.07 -0.74 -10.78
CA MET A 1 -26.88 -1.39 -10.17
C MET A 1 -25.70 -0.51 -10.52
N ASP A 2 -25.51 0.57 -9.77
CA ASP A 2 -24.39 1.48 -9.97
C ASP A 2 -23.14 0.81 -9.40
N GLY A 3 -22.19 0.48 -10.28
CA GLY A 3 -20.91 -0.07 -9.89
C GLY A 3 -20.18 0.96 -9.03
N MET A 4 -20.09 0.71 -7.73
CA MET A 4 -19.34 1.54 -6.80
C MET A 4 -17.87 1.58 -7.25
N SER A 5 -17.45 2.66 -7.90
CA SER A 5 -16.05 2.90 -8.19
C SER A 5 -15.33 3.22 -6.88
N ASP A 6 -14.35 2.40 -6.51
CA ASP A 6 -13.55 2.61 -5.32
C ASP A 6 -12.60 3.81 -5.53
N PRO A 7 -12.61 4.81 -4.63
CA PRO A 7 -11.69 5.95 -4.72
C PRO A 7 -10.23 5.51 -4.57
N VAL A 8 -9.33 6.20 -5.29
CA VAL A 8 -7.92 5.86 -5.41
C VAL A 8 -7.05 7.01 -4.93
N THR A 9 -6.06 6.73 -4.09
CA THR A 9 -5.06 7.72 -3.64
C THR A 9 -3.70 7.39 -4.21
N VAL A 10 -3.09 8.33 -4.90
CA VAL A 10 -1.74 8.21 -5.44
C VAL A 10 -0.79 8.97 -4.53
N THR A 11 0.33 8.35 -4.17
CA THR A 11 1.42 8.97 -3.40
C THR A 11 2.71 8.88 -4.23
N ILE A 12 3.36 10.01 -4.46
CA ILE A 12 4.57 10.09 -5.28
C ILE A 12 5.67 10.68 -4.42
N ALA A 13 6.79 9.97 -4.28
CA ALA A 13 8.00 10.50 -3.66
C ALA A 13 8.94 11.06 -4.73
N ARG A 14 9.41 12.29 -4.50
CA ARG A 14 10.31 13.03 -5.38
C ARG A 14 11.43 13.63 -4.57
N ARG A 15 12.59 13.77 -5.20
CA ARG A 15 13.75 14.42 -4.61
C ARG A 15 14.06 15.71 -5.37
N VAL A 16 14.36 16.78 -4.64
CA VAL A 16 14.78 18.07 -5.19
C VAL A 16 15.86 18.64 -4.28
N SER A 17 16.86 19.31 -4.84
CA SER A 17 17.88 19.96 -4.02
C SER A 17 17.23 21.03 -3.10
N VAL A 18 17.82 21.21 -1.92
CA VAL A 18 17.33 22.14 -0.89
C VAL A 18 17.30 23.59 -1.40
N GLU A 19 18.16 23.93 -2.34
CA GLU A 19 18.28 25.25 -2.95
C GLU A 19 17.12 25.57 -3.91
N ARG A 20 16.40 24.55 -4.41
CA ARG A 20 15.29 24.69 -5.38
C ARG A 20 13.92 24.43 -4.77
N ARG A 21 13.78 24.61 -3.45
CA ARG A 21 12.52 24.39 -2.73
C ARG A 21 11.36 25.22 -3.28
N ASP A 22 11.59 26.48 -3.60
CA ASP A 22 10.53 27.37 -4.10
C ASP A 22 10.04 26.94 -5.49
N GLU A 23 10.97 26.50 -6.35
CA GLU A 23 10.64 25.89 -7.65
C GLU A 23 9.80 24.63 -7.48
N MET A 24 10.17 23.75 -6.53
CA MET A 24 9.40 22.54 -6.22
C MET A 24 7.99 22.86 -5.73
N VAL A 25 7.83 23.83 -4.82
CA VAL A 25 6.52 24.24 -4.30
C VAL A 25 5.66 24.82 -5.41
N ALA A 26 6.19 25.73 -6.22
CA ALA A 26 5.46 26.33 -7.34
C ALA A 26 5.02 25.26 -8.36
N TRP A 27 5.92 24.32 -8.66
CA TRP A 27 5.65 23.22 -9.58
C TRP A 27 4.59 22.25 -9.05
N MET A 28 4.64 21.87 -7.78
CA MET A 28 3.59 21.04 -7.17
C MET A 28 2.24 21.74 -7.16
N GLN A 29 2.20 23.03 -6.79
CA GLN A 29 0.96 23.81 -6.82
C GLN A 29 0.37 23.89 -8.23
N ALA A 30 1.20 24.06 -9.25
CA ALA A 30 0.74 24.03 -10.65
C ALA A 30 0.15 22.67 -11.02
N GLY A 31 0.80 21.57 -10.63
CA GLY A 31 0.29 20.22 -10.84
C GLY A 31 -1.05 19.96 -10.16
N ILE A 32 -1.21 20.42 -8.91
CA ILE A 32 -2.48 20.30 -8.16
C ILE A 32 -3.59 21.09 -8.83
N ARG A 33 -3.31 22.32 -9.29
CA ARG A 33 -4.30 23.11 -10.05
C ARG A 33 -4.74 22.40 -11.31
N LEU A 34 -3.80 21.88 -12.11
CA LEU A 34 -4.12 21.10 -13.30
C LEU A 34 -4.94 19.84 -12.99
N ALA A 35 -4.55 19.08 -11.96
CA ALA A 35 -5.29 17.88 -11.56
C ALA A 35 -6.71 18.20 -11.06
N SER A 36 -6.90 19.36 -10.42
CA SER A 36 -8.20 19.80 -9.89
C SER A 36 -9.25 20.10 -10.97
N GLU A 37 -8.83 20.30 -12.21
CA GLU A 37 -9.73 20.50 -13.35
C GLU A 37 -10.29 19.18 -13.90
N PHE A 38 -9.74 18.03 -13.50
CA PHE A 38 -10.18 16.73 -14.00
C PHE A 38 -11.42 16.23 -13.23
N PRO A 39 -12.42 15.66 -13.94
CA PRO A 39 -13.56 15.03 -13.29
C PRO A 39 -13.12 13.97 -12.29
N GLY A 40 -13.81 13.90 -11.15
CA GLY A 40 -13.54 12.92 -10.10
C GLY A 40 -12.34 13.25 -9.20
N PHE A 41 -11.69 14.40 -9.35
CA PHE A 41 -10.66 14.86 -8.42
C PHE A 41 -11.26 15.13 -7.03
N LEU A 42 -10.67 14.54 -6.00
CA LEU A 42 -11.13 14.63 -4.60
C LEU A 42 -10.19 15.42 -3.69
N GLY A 43 -9.04 15.86 -4.20
CA GLY A 43 -8.07 16.65 -3.45
C GLY A 43 -6.63 16.20 -3.65
N ALA A 44 -5.70 17.07 -3.29
CA ALA A 44 -4.27 16.81 -3.33
C ALA A 44 -3.52 17.66 -2.31
N GLY A 45 -2.30 17.27 -2.00
CA GLY A 45 -1.39 18.00 -1.12
C GLY A 45 0.00 17.39 -1.14
N TRP A 46 0.93 17.97 -0.38
CA TRP A 46 2.27 17.42 -0.23
C TRP A 46 2.73 17.53 1.21
N VAL A 47 3.64 16.63 1.59
CA VAL A 47 4.29 16.63 2.91
C VAL A 47 5.80 16.43 2.75
N ARG A 48 6.54 16.87 3.76
CA ARG A 48 7.98 16.63 3.90
C ARG A 48 8.24 15.88 5.20
N PRO A 49 9.18 14.91 5.22
CA PRO A 49 9.56 14.22 6.45
C PRO A 49 10.18 15.16 7.51
N ALA A 50 10.97 16.15 7.06
CA ALA A 50 11.66 17.10 7.91
C ALA A 50 11.80 18.46 7.20
N PRO A 51 12.02 19.57 7.93
CA PRO A 51 12.25 20.89 7.33
C PRO A 51 13.40 20.90 6.32
N ASP A 52 14.44 20.12 6.58
CA ASP A 52 15.66 20.03 5.77
C ASP A 52 15.75 18.83 4.83
N SER A 53 14.62 18.13 4.67
CA SER A 53 14.51 17.03 3.71
C SER A 53 14.55 17.54 2.27
N ASP A 54 15.34 16.86 1.45
CA ASP A 54 15.29 16.95 -0.01
C ASP A 54 14.21 16.05 -0.62
N GLN A 55 13.61 15.17 0.19
CA GLN A 55 12.47 14.33 -0.17
C GLN A 55 11.12 15.02 0.08
N TRP A 56 10.22 14.84 -0.88
CA TRP A 56 8.86 15.33 -0.88
C TRP A 56 7.89 14.21 -1.25
N HIS A 57 6.77 14.14 -0.54
CA HIS A 57 5.68 13.23 -0.86
C HIS A 57 4.48 14.03 -1.35
N LEU A 58 4.12 13.86 -2.62
CA LEU A 58 2.91 14.41 -3.23
C LEU A 58 1.80 13.36 -3.12
N LEU A 59 0.60 13.78 -2.70
CA LEU A 59 -0.57 12.94 -2.61
C LEU A 59 -1.71 13.56 -3.42
N TYR A 60 -2.44 12.76 -4.18
CA TYR A 60 -3.67 13.19 -4.83
C TYR A 60 -4.68 12.04 -4.92
N ARG A 61 -5.98 12.36 -4.88
CA ARG A 61 -7.06 11.38 -4.80
C ARG A 61 -8.10 11.61 -5.90
N PHE A 62 -8.59 10.51 -6.46
CA PHE A 62 -9.69 10.47 -7.42
C PHE A 62 -10.81 9.54 -6.94
N ASP A 63 -12.04 9.77 -7.39
CA ASP A 63 -13.23 8.99 -7.07
C ASP A 63 -13.26 7.60 -7.71
N SER A 64 -12.43 7.36 -8.72
CA SER A 64 -12.35 6.10 -9.44
C SER A 64 -11.00 5.90 -10.12
N HIS A 65 -10.72 4.65 -10.50
CA HIS A 65 -9.56 4.32 -11.33
C HIS A 65 -9.68 4.90 -12.74
N GLU A 66 -10.90 5.04 -13.25
CA GLU A 66 -11.14 5.56 -14.60
C GLU A 66 -10.79 7.05 -14.69
N THR A 67 -11.29 7.84 -13.75
CA THR A 67 -11.01 9.29 -13.69
C THR A 67 -9.53 9.55 -13.43
N LEU A 68 -8.90 8.77 -12.55
CA LEU A 68 -7.44 8.78 -12.38
C LEU A 68 -6.71 8.45 -13.68
N GLY A 69 -7.15 7.43 -14.43
CA GLY A 69 -6.55 7.05 -15.70
C GLY A 69 -6.61 8.15 -16.75
N ARG A 70 -7.68 8.95 -16.77
CA ARG A 70 -7.79 10.13 -17.66
C ARG A 70 -6.76 11.20 -17.31
N TRP A 71 -6.54 11.47 -16.02
CA TRP A 71 -5.48 12.38 -15.56
C TRP A 71 -4.09 11.85 -15.92
N ASP A 72 -3.82 10.58 -15.60
CA ASP A 72 -2.51 9.96 -15.79
C ASP A 72 -2.05 9.96 -17.26
N ASN A 73 -3.00 9.81 -18.20
CA ASN A 73 -2.75 9.82 -19.65
C ASN A 73 -2.96 11.18 -20.31
N SER A 74 -3.17 12.25 -19.54
CA SER A 74 -3.44 13.58 -20.08
C SER A 74 -2.19 14.29 -20.60
N ARG A 75 -2.37 15.14 -21.62
CA ARG A 75 -1.31 16.02 -22.11
C ARG A 75 -0.90 17.05 -21.07
N GLN A 76 -1.84 17.48 -20.23
CA GLN A 76 -1.62 18.41 -19.13
C GLN A 76 -0.62 17.84 -18.12
N ARG A 77 -0.80 16.58 -17.72
CA ARG A 77 0.15 15.88 -16.83
C ARG A 77 1.50 15.70 -17.50
N GLY A 78 1.53 15.31 -18.78
CA GLY A 78 2.79 15.18 -19.54
C GLY A 78 3.58 16.50 -19.61
N TRP A 79 2.90 17.61 -19.92
CA TRP A 79 3.50 18.95 -19.94
C TRP A 79 4.02 19.36 -18.55
N TRP A 80 3.22 19.14 -17.51
CA TRP A 80 3.61 19.46 -16.13
C TRP A 80 4.83 18.67 -15.68
N LEU A 81 4.87 17.36 -15.97
CA LEU A 81 6.04 16.53 -15.65
C LEU A 81 7.29 16.99 -16.41
N GLY A 82 7.16 17.32 -17.71
CA GLY A 82 8.27 17.84 -18.51
C GLY A 82 8.83 19.16 -17.97
N ALA A 83 7.97 20.02 -17.39
CA ALA A 83 8.43 21.26 -16.75
C ALA A 83 9.26 21.02 -15.47
N GLY A 84 9.11 19.85 -14.81
CA GLY A 84 9.84 19.48 -13.60
C GLY A 84 11.13 18.69 -13.84
N GLU A 85 11.27 18.08 -15.02
CA GLU A 85 12.43 17.26 -15.40
C GLU A 85 13.81 17.91 -15.14
N PRO A 86 14.01 19.23 -15.32
CA PRO A 86 15.33 19.84 -15.11
C PRO A 86 15.80 19.89 -13.63
N PHE A 87 14.91 19.70 -12.66
CA PHE A 87 15.24 19.90 -11.24
C PHE A 87 14.60 18.87 -10.29
N VAL A 88 13.67 18.05 -10.75
CA VAL A 88 13.02 17.02 -9.93
C VAL A 88 13.56 15.65 -10.34
N GLU A 89 14.24 14.98 -9.41
CA GLU A 89 14.55 13.57 -9.55
C GLU A 89 13.32 12.75 -9.16
N GLU A 90 12.75 12.02 -10.12
CA GLU A 90 11.62 11.12 -9.86
C GLU A 90 12.14 9.83 -9.23
N THR A 91 11.88 9.66 -7.92
CA THR A 91 12.42 8.51 -7.18
C THR A 91 11.41 7.36 -7.03
N ARG A 92 10.11 7.63 -6.82
CA ARG A 92 9.11 6.56 -6.58
C ARG A 92 7.66 7.02 -6.80
N ILE A 93 6.86 6.24 -7.52
CA ILE A 93 5.40 6.40 -7.63
C ILE A 93 4.71 5.22 -6.94
N GLU A 94 3.91 5.48 -5.91
CA GLU A 94 3.03 4.50 -5.28
C GLU A 94 1.56 4.82 -5.54
N ARG A 95 0.76 3.81 -5.89
CA ARG A 95 -0.69 3.94 -6.01
C ARG A 95 -1.32 3.06 -4.92
N ARG A 96 -2.11 3.66 -4.02
CA ARG A 96 -2.75 2.95 -2.91
C ARG A 96 -4.28 3.04 -3.07
N THR A 97 -4.95 1.90 -3.00
CA THR A 97 -6.42 1.80 -3.03
C THR A 97 -6.91 1.52 -1.62
N GLY A 98 -7.91 2.26 -1.11
CA GLY A 98 -8.64 1.88 0.11
C GLY A 98 -8.00 2.20 1.48
N ILE A 99 -8.54 1.55 2.50
CA ILE A 99 -8.32 1.72 3.96
C ILE A 99 -7.02 1.01 4.42
N GLU A 100 -6.36 0.29 3.53
CA GLU A 100 -5.20 -0.54 3.81
C GLU A 100 -3.98 0.24 4.33
N GLY A 101 -3.87 1.54 4.01
CA GLY A 101 -2.81 2.42 4.55
C GLY A 101 -3.07 2.97 5.95
N TRP A 102 -4.25 2.74 6.55
CA TRP A 102 -4.60 3.25 7.88
C TRP A 102 -4.10 2.36 9.02
N PHE A 103 -3.76 1.10 8.73
CA PHE A 103 -3.41 0.08 9.72
C PHE A 103 -1.97 -0.41 9.66
N ASP A 104 -1.13 0.16 8.78
CA ASP A 104 0.31 -0.12 8.83
C ASP A 104 0.91 0.58 10.06
N PRO A 105 1.64 -0.14 10.93
CA PRO A 105 2.28 0.47 12.09
C PRO A 105 3.27 1.56 11.63
N PRO A 106 3.48 2.63 12.42
CA PRO A 106 4.57 3.57 12.19
C PRO A 106 5.89 2.89 12.59
N SER A 107 6.25 1.79 11.92
CA SER A 107 7.60 1.26 11.99
C SER A 107 8.43 2.11 11.03
N THR A 108 9.28 2.93 11.63
CA THR A 108 10.60 3.36 11.17
C THR A 108 10.87 3.14 9.69
N TYR A 109 11.21 4.23 9.00
CA TYR A 109 11.84 4.28 7.67
C TYR A 109 12.87 3.16 7.43
N ASP A 110 12.41 1.97 7.08
CA ASP A 110 13.14 0.98 6.32
C ASP A 110 12.43 0.90 4.98
N VAL A 111 12.79 1.88 4.15
CA VAL A 111 12.45 1.95 2.74
C VAL A 111 13.22 0.84 2.05
N GLU A 112 12.74 -0.40 2.19
CA GLU A 112 13.23 -1.50 1.37
C GLU A 112 12.84 -1.20 -0.09
N GLN A 113 13.87 -1.20 -0.94
CA GLN A 113 13.80 -0.87 -2.36
C GLN A 113 12.88 -1.85 -3.09
N VAL A 114 11.59 -1.54 -3.18
CA VAL A 114 10.69 -2.24 -4.10
C VAL A 114 10.47 -1.34 -5.31
N SER A 115 11.40 -1.47 -6.25
CA SER A 115 11.22 -1.03 -7.63
C SER A 115 10.05 -1.79 -8.26
N GLY A 116 8.94 -1.11 -8.51
CA GLY A 116 7.83 -1.64 -9.28
C GLY A 116 6.47 -1.22 -8.71
N VAL A 117 5.59 -0.77 -9.58
CA VAL A 117 4.19 -0.41 -9.30
C VAL A 117 3.52 -1.55 -8.52
N ALA A 118 3.41 -1.41 -7.20
CA ALA A 118 2.68 -2.37 -6.37
C ALA A 118 1.18 -2.12 -6.55
N THR A 119 0.59 -2.74 -7.57
CA THR A 119 -0.86 -2.94 -7.60
C THR A 119 -1.23 -3.79 -6.39
N ALA A 120 -2.21 -3.33 -5.60
CA ALA A 120 -2.72 -4.10 -4.49
C ALA A 120 -3.12 -5.50 -5.01
N PRO A 121 -2.69 -6.60 -4.34
CA PRO A 121 -3.01 -7.95 -4.80
C PRO A 121 -4.54 -8.11 -4.90
N PRO A 122 -5.08 -8.72 -5.97
CA PRO A 122 -6.51 -8.98 -6.09
C PRO A 122 -7.07 -9.65 -4.83
N ARG A 123 -8.23 -9.17 -4.33
CA ARG A 123 -8.82 -9.63 -3.05
C ARG A 123 -8.93 -11.15 -2.93
N TRP A 124 -9.22 -11.85 -4.02
CA TRP A 124 -9.29 -13.32 -4.03
C TRP A 124 -7.94 -14.01 -3.73
N LYS A 125 -6.82 -13.43 -4.20
CA LYS A 125 -5.47 -13.94 -3.89
C LYS A 125 -5.12 -13.70 -2.43
N GLN A 126 -5.53 -12.57 -1.87
CA GLN A 126 -5.39 -12.29 -0.45
C GLN A 126 -6.19 -13.28 0.38
N THR A 127 -7.46 -13.56 0.02
CA THR A 127 -8.30 -14.54 0.71
C THR A 127 -7.68 -15.95 0.69
N ILE A 128 -7.19 -16.42 -0.46
CA ILE A 128 -6.54 -17.74 -0.56
C ILE A 128 -5.27 -17.80 0.29
N THR A 129 -4.47 -16.73 0.28
CA THR A 129 -3.21 -16.64 1.04
C THR A 129 -3.47 -16.68 2.54
N ILE A 130 -4.41 -15.86 3.02
CA ILE A 130 -4.83 -15.84 4.42
C ILE A 130 -5.40 -17.20 4.82
N PHE A 131 -6.27 -17.79 3.99
CA PHE A 131 -6.86 -19.10 4.26
C PHE A 131 -5.80 -20.18 4.40
N LEU A 132 -4.86 -20.27 3.45
CA LEU A 132 -3.83 -21.30 3.42
C LEU A 132 -2.88 -21.21 4.62
N MET A 133 -2.67 -20.02 5.19
CA MET A 133 -1.88 -19.85 6.40
C MET A 133 -2.71 -20.09 7.67
N PHE A 134 -3.90 -19.50 7.73
CA PHE A 134 -4.72 -19.46 8.94
C PHE A 134 -5.32 -20.82 9.27
N TYR A 135 -5.81 -21.53 8.27
CA TYR A 135 -6.45 -22.83 8.43
C TYR A 135 -5.53 -23.90 9.07
N PRO A 136 -4.32 -24.20 8.54
CA PRO A 136 -3.48 -25.27 9.09
C PRO A 136 -2.97 -24.96 10.50
N VAL A 137 -2.64 -23.70 10.80
CA VAL A 137 -2.20 -23.33 12.15
C VAL A 137 -3.37 -23.40 13.12
N SER A 138 -4.55 -22.91 12.74
CA SER A 138 -5.75 -23.03 13.57
C SER A 138 -6.08 -24.49 13.83
N LEU A 139 -5.98 -25.35 12.81
CA LEU A 139 -6.19 -26.79 12.94
C LEU A 139 -5.17 -27.42 13.89
N LEU A 140 -3.88 -27.08 13.76
CA LEU A 140 -2.81 -27.57 14.63
C LEU A 140 -2.96 -27.10 16.07
N ALA A 141 -3.31 -25.83 16.28
CA ALA A 141 -3.57 -25.26 17.60
C ALA A 141 -4.76 -25.95 18.27
N ASN A 142 -5.86 -26.18 17.54
CA ASN A 142 -7.01 -26.92 18.04
C ASN A 142 -6.67 -28.39 18.35
N TRP A 143 -5.84 -29.04 17.53
CA TRP A 143 -5.42 -30.41 17.75
C TRP A 143 -4.51 -30.54 18.99
N LEU A 144 -3.58 -29.60 19.19
CA LEU A 144 -2.62 -29.63 20.30
C LEU A 144 -3.25 -29.18 21.63
N LEU A 145 -4.07 -28.12 21.59
CA LEU A 145 -4.74 -27.59 22.78
C LEU A 145 -5.99 -28.38 23.13
N GLY A 146 -6.65 -29.01 22.15
CA GLY A 146 -7.90 -29.76 22.31
C GLY A 146 -7.91 -30.71 23.51
N PRO A 147 -6.93 -31.62 23.65
CA PRO A 147 -6.81 -32.51 24.80
C PRO A 147 -6.57 -31.79 26.13
N LEU A 148 -5.91 -30.62 26.10
CA LEU A 148 -5.54 -29.86 27.29
C LEU A 148 -6.72 -29.04 27.86
N VAL A 149 -7.65 -28.63 27.00
CA VAL A 149 -8.80 -27.78 27.35
C VAL A 149 -10.15 -28.49 27.21
N ASP A 150 -10.15 -29.83 27.18
CA ASP A 150 -11.35 -30.61 26.90
C ASP A 150 -12.44 -30.48 27.98
N GLY A 151 -12.04 -30.22 29.23
CA GLY A 151 -12.95 -29.94 30.34
C GLY A 151 -13.34 -28.46 30.52
N TRP A 152 -12.88 -27.57 29.64
CA TRP A 152 -13.15 -26.13 29.78
C TRP A 152 -14.50 -25.75 29.17
N ALA A 153 -15.14 -24.72 29.73
CA ALA A 153 -16.31 -24.11 29.09
C ALA A 153 -15.93 -23.54 27.72
N LEU A 154 -16.82 -23.68 26.73
CA LEU A 154 -16.60 -23.27 25.34
C LEU A 154 -15.97 -21.86 25.19
N PRO A 155 -16.39 -20.82 25.94
CA PRO A 155 -15.76 -19.49 25.83
C PRO A 155 -14.27 -19.48 26.20
N LEU A 156 -13.87 -20.21 27.24
CA LEU A 156 -12.47 -20.30 27.69
C LEU A 156 -11.63 -21.12 26.72
N LYS A 157 -12.20 -22.19 26.15
CA LYS A 157 -11.57 -22.99 25.10
C LYS A 157 -11.26 -22.15 23.87
N VAL A 158 -12.24 -21.36 23.40
CA VAL A 158 -12.05 -20.43 22.26
C VAL A 158 -11.02 -19.35 22.60
N LEU A 159 -11.09 -18.76 23.80
CA LEU A 159 -10.14 -17.75 24.25
C LEU A 159 -8.69 -18.28 24.25
N GLY A 160 -8.48 -19.51 24.76
CA GLY A 160 -7.17 -20.14 24.77
C GLY A 160 -6.60 -20.36 23.37
N VAL A 161 -7.43 -20.84 22.44
CA VAL A 161 -7.02 -21.01 21.03
C VAL A 161 -6.68 -19.66 20.39
N MET A 162 -7.48 -18.61 20.62
CA MET A 162 -7.19 -17.27 20.10
C MET A 162 -5.92 -16.67 20.71
N ALA A 163 -5.68 -16.87 22.01
CA ALA A 163 -4.50 -16.39 22.71
C ALA A 163 -3.20 -17.01 22.20
N VAL A 164 -3.24 -18.23 21.65
CA VAL A 164 -2.08 -18.88 21.03
C VAL A 164 -1.98 -18.55 19.53
N THR A 165 -3.10 -18.64 18.82
CA THR A 165 -3.11 -18.51 17.35
C THR A 165 -2.84 -17.08 16.90
N LEU A 166 -3.38 -16.06 17.58
CA LEU A 166 -3.20 -14.67 17.17
C LEU A 166 -1.75 -14.21 17.27
N PRO A 167 -1.03 -14.37 18.41
CA PRO A 167 0.38 -13.97 18.47
C PRO A 167 1.24 -14.78 17.50
N PHE A 168 0.98 -16.09 17.34
CA PHE A 168 1.70 -16.90 16.36
C PHE A 168 1.55 -16.34 14.94
N MET A 169 0.33 -15.98 14.55
CA MET A 169 0.07 -15.37 13.24
C MET A 169 0.77 -14.02 13.07
N THR A 170 0.73 -13.18 14.10
CA THR A 170 1.35 -11.85 14.05
C THR A 170 2.87 -11.92 13.95
N TYR A 171 3.52 -12.78 14.75
CA TYR A 171 4.97 -12.83 14.82
C TYR A 171 5.64 -13.80 13.84
N PHE A 172 4.93 -14.85 13.39
CA PHE A 172 5.48 -15.85 12.45
C PHE A 172 4.74 -15.88 11.11
N GLY A 173 3.40 -15.81 11.13
CA GLY A 173 2.59 -15.90 9.91
C GLY A 173 2.85 -14.74 8.93
N LEU A 174 2.73 -13.50 9.41
CA LEU A 174 2.96 -12.29 8.60
C LEU A 174 4.36 -12.22 7.96
N PRO A 175 5.48 -12.37 8.69
CA PRO A 175 6.81 -12.34 8.08
C PRO A 175 7.06 -13.52 7.12
N TRP A 176 6.42 -14.67 7.34
CA TRP A 176 6.53 -15.81 6.43
C TRP A 176 5.75 -15.60 5.12
N ILE A 177 4.52 -15.09 5.18
CA ILE A 177 3.69 -14.79 4.00
C ILE A 177 4.36 -13.74 3.13
N THR A 178 4.80 -12.64 3.74
CA THR A 178 5.44 -11.52 3.02
C THR A 178 6.69 -11.99 2.31
N ARG A 179 7.49 -12.87 2.92
CA ARG A 179 8.72 -13.40 2.32
C ARG A 179 8.50 -14.51 1.27
N ASN A 180 7.51 -15.38 1.44
CA ASN A 180 7.34 -16.57 0.60
C ASN A 180 6.25 -16.46 -0.48
N MET A 181 5.28 -15.56 -0.33
CA MET A 181 4.14 -15.43 -1.25
C MET A 181 4.12 -14.11 -2.02
N GLU A 182 5.16 -13.28 -1.90
CA GLU A 182 5.32 -12.05 -2.68
C GLU A 182 5.19 -12.30 -4.20
N TRP A 183 5.75 -13.41 -4.69
CA TRP A 183 5.68 -13.79 -6.10
C TRP A 183 4.24 -14.08 -6.56
N PHE A 184 3.41 -14.70 -5.72
CA PHE A 184 2.02 -15.02 -6.04
C PHE A 184 1.10 -13.79 -5.93
N LEU A 185 1.35 -12.96 -4.90
CA LEU A 185 0.61 -11.74 -4.61
C LEU A 185 0.85 -10.66 -5.67
N HIS A 186 2.10 -10.48 -6.12
CA HIS A 186 2.49 -9.47 -7.09
C HIS A 186 2.71 -10.00 -8.52
N GLY A 187 2.48 -11.30 -8.75
CA GLY A 187 2.60 -11.91 -10.08
C GLY A 187 4.04 -12.02 -10.62
N ARG A 188 5.04 -12.06 -9.73
CA ARG A 188 6.45 -12.30 -10.11
C ARG A 188 6.62 -13.79 -10.50
N PRO A 189 7.57 -14.13 -11.40
CA PRO A 189 7.80 -15.51 -11.78
C PRO A 189 8.13 -16.38 -10.55
N ALA A 190 7.50 -17.56 -10.47
CA ALA A 190 7.65 -18.46 -9.34
C ALA A 190 9.11 -18.91 -9.17
N PRO A 191 9.65 -18.95 -7.94
CA PRO A 191 11.07 -19.19 -7.69
C PRO A 191 11.57 -20.58 -8.14
N TRP A 192 10.66 -21.53 -8.39
CA TRP A 192 10.97 -22.87 -8.90
C TRP A 192 10.93 -23.01 -10.43
N ARG A 193 10.60 -21.94 -11.15
CA ARG A 193 10.79 -21.85 -12.61
C ARG A 193 12.05 -21.04 -12.88
N ARG A 194 13.21 -21.66 -12.65
CA ARG A 194 14.48 -21.30 -13.28
C ARG A 194 14.95 -22.48 -14.12
#